data_AF-A0A531MAZ6-F1
#
_entry.id   AF-A0A531MAZ6-F1
#
_cell.length_a   1.000
_cell.length_b   1.000
_cell.length_c   1.000
_cell.angle_alpha   90.00
_cell.angle_beta   90.00
_cell.angle_gamma   90.00
#
_symmetry.space_group_name_H-M   'P 1'
#
loop_
_entity.id
_entity.type
_entity.pdbx_description
1 polymer ?
#
loop_
_entity_poly.entity_id
_entity_poly.type
_entity_poly.pdbx_seq_one_letter_code
_entity_poly.pdbx_strand_id
1 'polypeptide(L)'
;MPLSRNFSRNFTGHFQHSDVGRETMKRSNALALRLFATRAKLLDAIESEQEARARRHQERVMAFEARASTAISSGKAALVVPLMLLANGDSWFNYPLVDNGPLCRDTDIIVKLGKIGRPKPFILSVAHWGDTSVDELALPKQKRMKEQLQNKANWGARGKPDAILISAGGNDIAGDQFCIFINDVQAGRPLNRAR
;
A
#
# COMPACT_ATOMS: atom_id res chain seq x y z
N MET A 1 -62.77 61.54 0.31
CA MET A 1 -62.45 61.14 -1.09
C MET A 1 -61.27 62.00 -1.57
N PRO A 2 -60.27 61.42 -2.26
CA PRO A 2 -58.92 61.38 -1.72
C PRO A 2 -57.92 62.41 -2.29
N LEU A 3 -56.87 62.61 -1.48
CA LEU A 3 -55.73 63.50 -1.63
C LEU A 3 -54.64 62.92 -2.54
N SER A 4 -53.95 63.82 -3.22
CA SER A 4 -52.67 63.64 -3.91
C SER A 4 -51.55 63.23 -2.94
N ARG A 5 -50.69 62.28 -3.37
CA ARG A 5 -49.22 62.39 -3.35
C ARG A 5 -48.55 61.20 -4.05
N ASN A 6 -47.74 61.53 -5.05
CA ASN A 6 -46.77 60.65 -5.70
C ASN A 6 -45.69 60.20 -4.71
N PHE A 7 -45.42 58.90 -4.65
CA PHE A 7 -44.09 58.40 -4.26
C PHE A 7 -43.83 57.04 -4.92
N SER A 8 -43.14 57.09 -6.05
CA SER A 8 -42.52 55.92 -6.67
C SER A 8 -41.36 55.46 -5.78
N ARG A 9 -41.42 54.23 -5.28
CA ARG A 9 -40.28 53.53 -4.67
C ARG A 9 -40.06 52.24 -5.44
N ASN A 10 -39.16 52.30 -6.41
CA ASN A 10 -38.47 51.14 -6.96
C ASN A 10 -37.70 50.46 -5.83
N PHE A 11 -38.13 49.27 -5.43
CA PHE A 11 -37.39 48.40 -4.53
C PHE A 11 -36.56 47.42 -5.39
N THR A 12 -35.43 47.90 -5.93
CA THR A 12 -34.39 47.02 -6.47
C THR A 12 -33.62 46.42 -5.31
N GLY A 13 -34.13 45.31 -4.78
CA GLY A 13 -33.34 44.41 -3.92
C GLY A 13 -32.32 43.66 -4.77
N HIS A 14 -31.12 44.21 -4.92
CA HIS A 14 -29.97 43.44 -5.40
C HIS A 14 -29.57 42.43 -4.32
N PHE A 15 -30.03 41.18 -4.46
CA PHE A 15 -29.50 40.05 -3.71
C PHE A 15 -28.06 39.74 -4.21
N GLN A 16 -27.05 40.31 -3.55
CA GLN A 16 -25.66 39.88 -3.67
C GLN A 16 -25.49 38.52 -2.94
N HIS A 17 -25.95 37.43 -3.55
CA HIS A 17 -25.76 36.07 -3.01
C HIS A 17 -25.21 35.05 -4.01
N SER A 18 -24.86 35.47 -5.23
CA SER A 18 -24.56 34.57 -6.34
C SER A 18 -23.07 34.38 -6.68
N ASP A 19 -22.17 35.23 -6.14
CA ASP A 19 -20.73 35.13 -6.43
C ASP A 19 -19.94 34.36 -5.38
N VAL A 20 -20.27 34.51 -4.10
CA VAL A 20 -19.61 33.74 -3.02
C VAL A 20 -19.87 32.24 -3.18
N GLY A 21 -21.11 31.85 -3.50
CA GLY A 21 -21.48 30.45 -3.75
C GLY A 21 -20.86 29.83 -5.00
N ARG A 22 -20.64 30.64 -6.05
CA ARG A 22 -19.95 30.18 -7.27
C ARG A 22 -18.46 30.01 -7.06
N GLU A 23 -17.83 30.91 -6.32
CA GLU A 23 -16.40 30.86 -6.02
C GLU A 23 -16.06 29.73 -5.04
N THR A 24 -16.88 29.49 -4.02
CA THR A 24 -16.71 28.33 -3.11
C THR A 24 -16.91 27.01 -3.85
N MET A 25 -17.92 26.89 -4.71
CA MET A 25 -18.13 25.68 -5.53
C MET A 25 -16.96 25.42 -6.49
N LYS A 26 -16.43 26.46 -7.16
CA LYS A 26 -15.24 26.35 -8.03
C LYS A 26 -14.01 25.86 -7.26
N ARG A 27 -13.77 26.40 -6.07
CA ARG A 27 -12.66 25.98 -5.20
C ARG A 27 -12.81 24.55 -4.71
N SER A 28 -14.02 24.15 -4.30
CA SER A 28 -14.32 22.76 -3.91
C SER A 28 -14.12 21.78 -5.06
N ASN A 29 -14.55 22.13 -6.27
CA ASN A 29 -14.34 21.31 -7.46
C ASN A 29 -12.85 21.20 -7.82
N ALA A 30 -12.09 22.29 -7.72
CA ALA A 30 -10.65 22.26 -7.95
C ALA A 30 -9.91 21.40 -6.91
N LEU A 31 -10.34 21.42 -5.64
CA LEU A 31 -9.78 20.58 -4.59
C LEU A 31 -10.11 19.10 -4.82
N ALA A 32 -11.36 18.79 -5.17
CA ALA A 32 -11.75 17.42 -5.52
C ALA A 32 -10.92 16.88 -6.69
N LEU A 33 -10.74 17.66 -7.76
CA LEU A 33 -9.91 17.27 -8.91
C LEU A 33 -8.46 17.01 -8.52
N ARG A 34 -7.88 17.84 -7.64
CA ARG A 34 -6.52 17.63 -7.11
C ARG A 34 -6.42 16.36 -6.27
N LEU A 35 -7.41 16.09 -5.42
CA LEU A 35 -7.46 14.86 -4.62
C LEU A 35 -7.55 13.62 -5.51
N PHE A 36 -8.41 13.63 -6.54
CA PHE A 36 -8.50 12.53 -7.49
C PHE A 36 -7.19 12.32 -8.25
N ALA A 37 -6.57 13.39 -8.77
CA ALA A 37 -5.29 13.29 -9.46
C ALA A 37 -4.17 12.79 -8.55
N THR A 38 -4.16 13.19 -7.27
CA THR A 38 -3.17 12.74 -6.29
C THR A 38 -3.37 11.26 -5.96
N ARG A 39 -4.62 10.83 -5.77
CA ARG A 39 -4.95 9.42 -5.54
C ARG A 39 -4.57 8.54 -6.73
N ALA A 40 -4.83 8.99 -7.96
CA ALA A 40 -4.42 8.27 -9.17
C ALA A 40 -2.89 8.07 -9.20
N LYS A 41 -2.12 9.14 -8.99
CA LYS A 41 -0.65 9.05 -8.92
C LYS A 41 -0.14 8.11 -7.82
N LEU A 42 -0.81 8.09 -6.67
CA LEU A 42 -0.46 7.19 -5.57
C LEU A 42 -0.69 5.72 -5.97
N LEU A 43 -1.82 5.42 -6.61
CA LEU A 43 -2.11 4.06 -7.09
C LEU A 43 -1.09 3.60 -8.14
N ASP A 44 -0.73 4.47 -9.08
CA ASP A 44 0.30 4.18 -10.10
C ASP A 44 1.67 3.92 -9.46
N ALA A 45 2.03 4.70 -8.43
CA ALA A 45 3.29 4.50 -7.70
C ALA A 45 3.31 3.16 -6.95
N ILE A 46 2.19 2.78 -6.32
CA ILE A 46 2.04 1.48 -5.65
C ILE A 46 2.18 0.36 -6.68
N GLU A 47 1.52 0.45 -7.83
CA GLU A 47 1.60 -0.56 -8.88
C GLU A 47 3.03 -0.71 -9.39
N SER A 48 3.71 0.39 -9.71
CA SER A 48 5.10 0.39 -10.16
C SER A 48 6.06 -0.24 -9.14
N GLU A 49 5.86 0.05 -7.84
CA GLU A 49 6.64 -0.56 -6.78
C GLU A 49 6.43 -2.08 -6.71
N GLN A 50 5.18 -2.54 -6.82
CA GLN A 50 4.84 -3.96 -6.80
C GLN A 50 5.44 -4.69 -8.00
N GLU A 51 5.39 -4.09 -9.19
CA GLU A 51 6.06 -4.63 -10.39
C GLU A 51 7.58 -4.73 -10.21
N ALA A 52 8.20 -3.71 -9.63
CA ALA A 52 9.64 -3.72 -9.35
C ALA A 52 10.03 -4.82 -8.33
N ARG A 53 9.17 -5.11 -7.35
CA ARG A 53 9.36 -6.24 -6.42
C ARG A 53 9.22 -7.58 -7.14
N ALA A 54 8.18 -7.75 -7.97
CA ALA A 54 7.97 -8.96 -8.75
C ALA A 54 9.16 -9.24 -9.68
N ARG A 55 9.66 -8.21 -10.38
CA ARG A 55 10.84 -8.34 -11.26
C ARG A 55 12.08 -8.80 -10.49
N ARG A 56 12.41 -8.14 -9.38
CA ARG A 56 13.55 -8.53 -8.52
C ARG A 56 13.43 -9.96 -7.99
N HIS A 57 12.21 -10.39 -7.66
CA HIS A 57 11.95 -11.76 -7.24
C HIS A 57 12.19 -12.76 -8.38
N GLN A 58 11.66 -12.49 -9.58
CA GLN A 58 11.84 -13.34 -10.76
C GLN A 58 13.30 -13.48 -11.16
N GLU A 59 14.08 -12.39 -11.11
CA GLU A 59 15.53 -12.41 -11.36
C GLU A 59 16.25 -13.37 -10.39
N ARG A 60 15.87 -13.36 -9.11
CA ARG A 60 16.44 -14.28 -8.10
C ARG A 60 16.06 -15.74 -8.36
N VAL A 61 14.80 -15.98 -8.74
CA VAL A 61 14.30 -17.31 -9.10
C VAL A 61 15.08 -17.84 -10.31
N MET A 62 15.14 -17.10 -11.42
CA MET A 62 15.91 -17.48 -12.61
C MET A 62 17.38 -17.76 -12.30
N ALA A 63 18.03 -16.88 -11.53
CA ALA A 63 19.43 -17.08 -11.17
C ALA A 63 19.66 -18.36 -10.34
N PHE A 64 18.71 -18.72 -9.49
CA PHE A 64 18.75 -19.98 -8.75
C PHE A 64 18.55 -21.19 -9.68
N GLU A 65 17.58 -21.14 -10.58
CA GLU A 65 17.29 -22.25 -11.50
C GLU A 65 18.44 -22.53 -12.46
N ALA A 66 19.08 -21.49 -13.00
CA ALA A 66 20.26 -21.65 -13.82
C ALA A 66 21.40 -22.35 -13.06
N ARG A 67 21.61 -21.99 -11.78
CA ARG A 67 22.61 -22.65 -10.91
C ARG A 67 22.22 -24.08 -10.59
N ALA A 68 20.95 -24.34 -10.30
CA ALA A 68 20.44 -25.67 -10.01
C ALA A 68 20.59 -26.61 -11.22
N SER A 69 20.18 -26.16 -12.40
CA SER A 69 20.35 -26.90 -13.66
C SER A 69 21.82 -27.24 -13.94
N THR A 70 22.73 -26.26 -13.77
CA THR A 70 24.18 -26.47 -13.92
C THR A 70 24.74 -27.47 -12.90
N ALA A 71 24.27 -27.42 -11.65
CA ALA A 71 24.72 -28.35 -10.61
C ALA A 71 24.30 -29.79 -10.93
N ILE A 72 23.05 -29.98 -11.36
CA ILE A 72 22.50 -31.28 -11.76
C ILE A 72 23.27 -31.85 -12.95
N SER A 73 23.52 -31.06 -13.99
CA SER A 73 24.27 -31.53 -15.17
C SER A 73 25.73 -31.86 -14.87
N SER A 74 26.33 -31.22 -13.87
CA SER A 74 27.70 -31.49 -13.41
C SER A 74 27.85 -32.68 -12.44
N GLY A 75 26.77 -33.39 -12.12
CA GLY A 75 26.81 -34.55 -11.21
C GLY A 75 27.12 -34.21 -9.75
N LYS A 76 27.06 -32.92 -9.36
CA LYS A 76 27.21 -32.51 -7.96
C LYS A 76 25.96 -32.90 -7.16
N ALA A 77 26.15 -33.22 -5.88
CA ALA A 77 25.08 -33.63 -4.96
C ALA A 77 23.87 -32.68 -4.99
N ALA A 78 22.69 -33.22 -4.67
CA ALA A 78 21.40 -32.53 -4.74
C ALA A 78 21.46 -31.14 -4.09
N LEU A 79 21.17 -30.11 -4.87
CA LEU A 79 21.10 -28.73 -4.39
C LEU A 79 19.92 -28.61 -3.43
N VAL A 80 20.16 -28.10 -2.21
CA VAL A 80 19.05 -27.84 -1.28
C VAL A 80 18.21 -26.69 -1.84
N VAL A 81 16.92 -26.94 -2.07
CA VAL A 81 16.01 -26.02 -2.77
C VAL A 81 15.36 -25.06 -1.77
N PRO A 82 15.37 -23.73 -2.01
CA PRO A 82 14.66 -22.77 -1.17
C PRO A 82 13.15 -22.96 -1.26
N LEU A 83 12.48 -22.60 -0.17
CA LEU A 83 11.04 -22.43 -0.16
C LEU A 83 10.68 -21.18 -0.98
N MET A 84 9.64 -21.30 -1.80
CA MET A 84 9.04 -20.22 -2.57
C MET A 84 7.77 -19.75 -1.84
N LEU A 85 7.79 -18.54 -1.29
CA LEU A 85 6.71 -18.03 -0.45
C LEU A 85 6.08 -16.79 -1.11
N LEU A 86 4.76 -16.65 -0.96
CA LEU A 86 4.05 -15.40 -1.23
C LEU A 86 3.71 -14.74 0.11
N ALA A 87 3.96 -13.45 0.26
CA ALA A 87 3.55 -12.68 1.43
C ALA A 87 2.53 -11.62 1.01
N ASN A 88 1.35 -11.66 1.62
CA ASN A 88 0.28 -10.70 1.44
C ASN A 88 -0.07 -10.08 2.78
N GLY A 89 -0.30 -8.76 2.82
CA GLY A 89 -0.71 -8.13 4.05
C GLY A 89 -0.38 -6.66 4.17
N ASP A 90 -0.38 -6.22 5.42
CA ASP A 90 -0.28 -4.82 5.79
C ASP A 90 1.16 -4.36 6.11
N SER A 91 1.25 -3.29 6.89
CA SER A 91 2.51 -2.68 7.32
C SER A 91 3.46 -3.65 8.05
N TRP A 92 3.00 -4.74 8.66
CA TRP A 92 3.89 -5.73 9.27
C TRP A 92 4.78 -6.45 8.24
N PHE A 93 4.33 -6.54 6.99
CA PHE A 93 5.03 -7.18 5.87
C PHE A 93 5.65 -6.19 4.89
N ASN A 94 5.41 -4.89 5.08
CA ASN A 94 5.95 -3.81 4.27
C ASN A 94 5.89 -2.50 5.06
N TYR A 95 6.81 -2.31 6.01
CA TYR A 95 6.74 -1.17 6.93
C TYR A 95 7.55 0.03 6.38
N PRO A 96 6.97 1.24 6.25
CA PRO A 96 7.64 2.36 5.60
C PRO A 96 8.42 3.31 6.53
N LEU A 97 8.47 3.07 7.85
CA LEU A 97 9.07 3.99 8.84
C LEU A 97 9.99 3.30 9.86
N VAL A 98 10.95 4.02 10.44
CA VAL A 98 11.58 3.67 11.73
C VAL A 98 11.55 4.92 12.59
N ASP A 99 11.00 4.84 13.80
CA ASP A 99 10.90 5.95 14.76
C ASP A 99 10.33 7.25 14.16
N ASN A 100 9.29 7.12 13.31
CA ASN A 100 8.65 8.21 12.57
C ASN A 100 9.54 8.94 11.52
N GLY A 101 10.71 8.39 11.18
CA GLY A 101 11.60 8.88 10.12
C GLY A 101 11.62 8.03 8.84
N PRO A 102 12.05 8.58 7.69
CA PRO A 102 12.16 7.84 6.44
C PRO A 102 13.28 6.77 6.50
N LEU A 103 12.98 5.60 5.95
CA LEU A 103 13.88 4.44 5.90
C LEU A 103 15.07 4.63 4.96
N CYS A 104 16.25 4.16 5.39
CA CYS A 104 17.36 3.81 4.50
C CYS A 104 17.57 2.28 4.36
N ARG A 105 16.81 1.44 5.08
CA ARG A 105 16.98 -0.03 5.11
C ARG A 105 15.71 -0.78 5.52
N ASP A 106 15.19 -1.68 4.69
CA ASP A 106 13.98 -2.47 4.98
C ASP A 106 14.10 -3.26 6.32
N THR A 107 13.12 -3.12 7.21
CA THR A 107 13.10 -3.68 8.58
C THR A 107 11.98 -4.68 8.85
N ASP A 108 11.07 -4.90 7.90
CA ASP A 108 9.86 -5.69 8.11
C ASP A 108 10.13 -7.20 8.35
N ILE A 109 9.07 -7.91 8.75
CA ILE A 109 9.13 -9.35 9.07
C ILE A 109 9.57 -10.15 7.84
N ILE A 110 9.17 -9.77 6.63
CA ILE A 110 9.51 -10.49 5.40
C ILE A 110 11.01 -10.41 5.12
N VAL A 111 11.62 -9.24 5.35
CA VAL A 111 13.08 -9.06 5.23
C VAL A 111 13.82 -9.93 6.23
N LYS A 112 13.32 -10.04 7.47
CA LYS A 112 13.92 -10.92 8.49
C LYS A 112 13.75 -12.40 8.12
N LEU A 113 12.56 -12.81 7.69
CA LEU A 113 12.28 -14.17 7.23
C LEU A 113 13.16 -14.57 6.04
N GLY A 114 13.39 -13.65 5.10
CA GLY A 114 14.28 -13.86 3.96
C GLY A 114 15.76 -14.05 4.32
N LYS A 115 16.16 -13.78 5.58
CA LYS A 115 17.54 -13.93 6.07
C LYS A 115 17.74 -15.19 6.91
N ILE A 116 16.67 -15.84 7.37
CA ILE A 116 16.74 -17.05 8.20
C ILE A 116 16.44 -18.31 7.38
N GLY A 117 16.85 -19.48 7.90
CA GLY A 117 16.73 -20.76 7.21
C GLY A 117 17.97 -21.17 6.40
N ARG A 118 18.05 -22.46 6.07
CA ARG A 118 19.11 -23.05 5.24
C ARG A 118 18.49 -24.06 4.27
N PRO A 119 18.35 -23.71 2.98
CA PRO A 119 18.61 -22.43 2.32
C PRO A 119 17.62 -21.33 2.76
N LYS A 120 17.99 -20.07 2.49
CA LYS A 120 17.11 -18.91 2.73
C LYS A 120 15.92 -18.94 1.75
N PRO A 121 14.69 -18.67 2.22
CA PRO A 121 13.51 -18.69 1.35
C PRO A 121 13.52 -17.53 0.36
N PHE A 122 12.85 -17.73 -0.77
CA PHE A 122 12.51 -16.66 -1.71
C PHE A 122 11.08 -16.24 -1.44
N ILE A 123 10.90 -14.97 -1.07
CA ILE A 123 9.60 -14.43 -0.66
C ILE A 123 9.23 -13.30 -1.61
N LEU A 124 8.12 -13.45 -2.32
CA LEU A 124 7.48 -12.39 -3.07
C LEU A 124 6.47 -11.68 -2.18
N SER A 125 6.70 -10.41 -1.84
CA SER A 125 5.76 -9.60 -1.06
C SER A 125 4.88 -8.75 -1.97
N VAL A 126 3.57 -8.91 -1.83
CA VAL A 126 2.53 -8.04 -2.41
C VAL A 126 1.91 -7.11 -1.37
N ALA A 127 2.46 -7.10 -0.15
CA ALA A 127 1.97 -6.32 0.98
C ALA A 127 2.09 -4.82 0.76
N HIS A 128 1.15 -4.07 1.32
CA HIS A 128 1.16 -2.61 1.31
C HIS A 128 0.73 -2.06 2.68
N TRP A 129 1.38 -1.01 3.14
CA TRP A 129 1.12 -0.46 4.47
C TRP A 129 -0.19 0.33 4.50
N GLY A 130 -0.78 0.48 5.69
CA GLY A 130 -2.06 1.17 5.88
C GLY A 130 -3.29 0.36 5.46
N ASP A 131 -3.10 -0.87 5.02
CA ASP A 131 -4.18 -1.75 4.58
C ASP A 131 -4.94 -2.39 5.74
N THR A 132 -6.27 -2.36 5.71
CA THR A 132 -7.14 -3.14 6.60
C THR A 132 -7.37 -4.56 6.05
N SER A 133 -7.91 -5.48 6.86
CA SER A 133 -8.32 -6.80 6.37
C SER A 133 -9.38 -6.72 5.26
N VAL A 134 -10.24 -5.69 5.29
CA VAL A 134 -11.20 -5.44 4.22
C VAL A 134 -10.49 -5.01 2.94
N ASP A 135 -9.47 -4.16 3.04
CA ASP A 135 -8.68 -3.75 1.88
C ASP A 135 -7.90 -4.94 1.29
N GLU A 136 -7.39 -5.84 2.13
CA GLU A 136 -6.76 -7.11 1.69
C GLU A 136 -7.73 -8.00 0.92
N LEU A 137 -9.00 -8.02 1.31
CA LEU A 137 -10.05 -8.78 0.63
C LEU A 137 -10.67 -8.03 -0.56
N ALA A 138 -10.34 -6.76 -0.76
CA ALA A 138 -10.88 -5.97 -1.85
C ALA A 138 -10.43 -6.50 -3.21
N LEU A 139 -11.32 -6.39 -4.20
CA LEU A 139 -11.12 -6.95 -5.54
C LEU A 139 -9.77 -6.56 -6.20
N PRO A 140 -9.30 -5.29 -6.12
CA PRO A 140 -8.02 -4.92 -6.75
C PRO A 140 -6.84 -5.74 -6.21
N LYS A 141 -6.79 -6.02 -4.91
CA LYS A 141 -5.70 -6.81 -4.31
C LYS A 141 -5.86 -8.29 -4.56
N GLN A 142 -7.09 -8.81 -4.48
CA GLN A 142 -7.36 -10.20 -4.84
C GLN A 142 -6.95 -10.48 -6.30
N LYS A 143 -7.20 -9.53 -7.21
CA LYS A 143 -6.76 -9.61 -8.61
C LYS A 143 -5.23 -9.63 -8.70
N ARG A 144 -4.54 -8.70 -8.02
CA ARG A 144 -3.07 -8.64 -7.98
C ARG A 144 -2.45 -9.93 -7.44
N MET A 145 -2.96 -10.42 -6.31
CA MET A 145 -2.51 -11.66 -5.69
C MET A 145 -2.69 -12.84 -6.65
N LYS A 146 -3.85 -12.94 -7.30
CA LYS A 146 -4.13 -13.96 -8.31
C LYS A 146 -3.16 -13.87 -9.49
N GLU A 147 -2.90 -12.68 -10.03
CA GLU A 147 -1.94 -12.47 -11.12
C GLU A 147 -0.54 -12.95 -10.74
N GLN A 148 -0.07 -12.64 -9.53
CA GLN A 148 1.23 -13.10 -9.05
C GLN A 148 1.27 -14.62 -8.81
N LEU A 149 0.19 -15.21 -8.31
CA LEU A 149 0.06 -16.66 -8.16
C LEU A 149 0.08 -17.39 -9.50
N GLN A 150 -0.56 -16.83 -10.53
CA GLN A 150 -0.65 -17.42 -11.86
C GLN A 150 0.63 -17.23 -12.70
N ASN A 151 1.44 -16.23 -12.38
CA ASN A 151 2.70 -16.00 -13.07
C ASN A 151 3.77 -17.04 -12.66
N LYS A 152 3.95 -18.07 -13.48
CA LYS A 152 4.91 -19.15 -13.25
C LYS A 152 6.36 -18.67 -13.08
N ALA A 153 6.74 -17.52 -13.65
CA ALA A 153 8.08 -16.97 -13.48
C ALA A 153 8.41 -16.64 -12.01
N ASN A 154 7.39 -16.43 -11.17
CA ASN A 154 7.57 -16.22 -9.73
C ASN A 154 7.97 -17.50 -8.98
N TRP A 155 7.76 -18.68 -9.57
CA TRP A 155 7.82 -19.96 -8.86
C TRP A 155 8.79 -20.96 -9.47
N GLY A 156 9.38 -20.64 -10.63
CA GLY A 156 10.28 -21.53 -11.35
C GLY A 156 9.59 -22.86 -11.71
N ALA A 157 10.36 -23.95 -11.65
CA ALA A 157 9.94 -25.30 -11.97
C ALA A 157 8.78 -25.80 -11.10
N ARG A 158 8.57 -25.22 -9.90
CA ARG A 158 7.42 -25.57 -9.05
C ARG A 158 6.09 -25.10 -9.65
N GLY A 159 6.11 -23.98 -10.38
CA GLY A 159 4.92 -23.36 -10.96
C GLY A 159 3.91 -22.77 -9.97
N LYS A 160 4.14 -22.89 -8.65
CA LYS A 160 3.32 -22.35 -7.56
C LYS A 160 4.15 -22.10 -6.29
N PRO A 161 3.69 -21.26 -5.35
CA PRO A 161 4.35 -21.12 -4.04
C PRO A 161 4.16 -22.37 -3.18
N ASP A 162 5.10 -22.58 -2.26
CA ASP A 162 5.06 -23.60 -1.22
C ASP A 162 4.14 -23.20 -0.06
N ALA A 163 4.08 -21.89 0.25
CA ALA A 163 3.11 -21.35 1.21
C ALA A 163 2.78 -19.89 0.91
N ILE A 164 1.64 -19.46 1.46
CA ILE A 164 1.17 -18.08 1.43
C ILE A 164 1.13 -17.59 2.88
N LEU A 165 1.81 -16.49 3.15
CA LEU A 165 1.82 -15.78 4.42
C LEU A 165 0.80 -14.63 4.34
N ILE A 166 -0.09 -14.54 5.32
CA ILE A 166 -1.09 -13.46 5.41
C ILE A 166 -0.88 -12.69 6.71
N SER A 167 -0.80 -11.36 6.62
CA SER A 167 -0.86 -10.44 7.76
C SER A 167 -1.98 -9.41 7.57
N ALA A 168 -2.92 -9.34 8.49
CA ALA A 168 -4.01 -8.37 8.49
C ALA A 168 -4.57 -8.21 9.91
N GLY A 169 -5.41 -7.20 10.14
CA GLY A 169 -6.13 -7.01 11.41
C GLY A 169 -5.61 -5.85 12.27
N GLY A 170 -4.35 -5.41 12.08
CA GLY A 170 -3.79 -4.32 12.89
C GLY A 170 -4.56 -3.01 12.69
N ASN A 171 -4.73 -2.63 11.42
CA ASN A 171 -5.46 -1.42 11.04
C ASN A 171 -6.99 -1.56 11.23
N ASP A 172 -7.53 -2.78 11.27
CA ASP A 172 -8.95 -3.02 11.54
C ASP A 172 -9.35 -2.61 12.97
N ILE A 173 -8.42 -2.75 13.93
CA ILE A 173 -8.65 -2.41 15.33
C ILE A 173 -8.25 -0.96 15.63
N ALA A 174 -7.11 -0.52 15.09
CA ALA A 174 -6.57 0.80 15.41
C ALA A 174 -6.98 1.93 14.44
N GLY A 175 -7.55 1.58 13.29
CA GLY A 175 -7.85 2.53 12.22
C GLY A 175 -6.61 3.32 11.78
N ASP A 176 -6.83 4.57 11.38
CA ASP A 176 -5.77 5.48 10.93
C ASP A 176 -4.74 5.84 12.02
N GLN A 177 -5.02 5.49 13.29
CA GLN A 177 -4.13 5.77 14.41
C GLN A 177 -3.09 4.67 14.67
N PHE A 178 -3.07 3.59 13.89
CA PHE A 178 -2.09 2.50 14.08
C PHE A 178 -0.63 3.01 14.03
N CYS A 179 -0.36 4.06 13.27
CA CYS A 179 0.96 4.71 13.21
C CYS A 179 1.43 5.33 14.54
N ILE A 180 0.53 5.57 15.50
CA ILE A 180 0.82 6.22 16.79
C ILE A 180 1.19 5.19 17.87
N PHE A 181 0.76 3.93 17.73
CA PHE A 181 0.96 2.89 18.76
C PHE A 181 2.39 2.33 18.80
N ILE A 182 3.20 2.56 17.76
CA ILE A 182 4.62 2.22 17.76
C ILE A 182 5.42 3.45 18.20
N ASN A 183 5.23 3.86 19.46
CA ASN A 183 6.15 4.77 20.14
C ASN A 183 6.69 4.12 21.41
N ASP A 184 8.01 4.15 21.45
CA ASP A 184 9.00 3.50 22.29
C ASP A 184 8.70 3.48 23.80
N VAL A 185 8.62 2.27 24.37
CA VAL A 185 8.61 2.04 25.83
C VAL A 185 9.90 2.58 26.47
N GLN A 186 11.00 2.71 25.72
CA GLN A 186 12.25 3.33 26.21
C GLN A 186 12.23 4.86 26.23
N ALA A 187 11.35 5.52 25.49
CA ALA A 187 11.31 6.98 25.45
C ALA A 187 10.63 7.61 26.68
N GLY A 188 9.99 6.82 27.55
CA GLY A 188 9.38 7.29 28.80
C GLY A 188 8.27 8.33 28.61
N ARG A 189 7.73 8.48 27.40
CA ARG A 189 6.68 9.46 27.09
C ARG A 189 5.31 8.78 27.16
N PRO A 190 4.32 9.38 27.85
CA PRO A 190 2.99 8.80 27.93
C PRO A 190 2.33 8.75 26.56
N LEU A 191 1.67 7.62 26.29
CA LEU A 191 0.76 7.43 25.18
C LEU A 191 -0.32 8.53 25.22
N ASN A 192 -0.34 9.37 24.18
CA ASN A 192 -1.46 10.22 23.77
C ASN A 192 -1.97 11.24 24.82
N ARG A 193 -1.60 12.52 24.65
CA ARG A 193 -2.61 13.59 24.83
C ARG A 193 -3.12 13.96 23.44
N ALA A 194 -4.25 13.39 23.07
CA ALA A 194 -5.07 13.93 21.99
C ALA A 194 -5.35 15.41 22.31
N ARG A 195 -5.09 16.29 21.34
CA ARG A 195 -5.62 17.66 21.32
C ARG A 195 -6.61 17.75 20.17
#